data_AF-A0A7H0IH43-F1
#
_entry.id   AF-A0A7H0IH43-F1
#
_cell.length_a   1.000
_cell.length_b   1.000
_cell.length_c   1.000
_cell.angle_alpha   90.00
_cell.angle_beta   90.00
_cell.angle_gamma   90.00
#
_symmetry.space_group_name_H-M   'P 1'
#
loop_
_entity.id
_entity.type
_entity.pdbx_description
1 polymer ?
#
loop_
_entity_poly.entity_id
_entity_poly.type
_entity_poly.pdbx_seq_one_letter_code
_entity_poly.pdbx_strand_id
1 'polypeptide(L)' 'MVNFNLRLPDDLHAAIKAAAAHDGRSAHGQMLWYLRRAVESSGKPNHPGGDPAPPVPLRENGPRP' A
#
# COMPACT_ATOMS: atom_id res chain seq x y z
N MET A 1 -8.60 -7.83 20.84
CA MET A 1 -9.18 -7.54 19.50
C MET A 1 -9.34 -6.03 19.40
N VAL A 2 -8.80 -5.38 18.37
CA VAL A 2 -8.88 -3.90 18.22
C VAL A 2 -10.19 -3.56 17.52
N ASN A 3 -10.97 -2.65 18.08
CA ASN A 3 -12.21 -2.17 17.46
C ASN A 3 -11.95 -0.81 16.80
N PHE A 4 -12.27 -0.68 15.51
CA PHE A 4 -12.11 0.57 14.76
C PHE A 4 -13.47 0.99 14.19
N ASN A 5 -13.86 2.24 14.46
CA ASN A 5 -15.06 2.83 13.87
C ASN A 5 -14.65 3.63 12.64
N LEU A 6 -14.89 3.08 11.44
CA LEU A 6 -14.65 3.79 10.19
C LEU A 6 -15.98 4.29 9.63
N ARG A 7 -16.05 5.58 9.32
CA ARG A 7 -17.17 6.14 8.55
C ARG A 7 -16.86 6.00 7.07
N LEU A 8 -17.63 5.15 6.40
CA LEU A 8 -17.57 4.99 4.95
C LEU A 8 -18.73 5.77 4.32
N PRO A 9 -18.50 6.42 3.16
CA PRO A 9 -19.59 6.88 2.31
C PRO A 9 -20.50 5.70 1.93
N ASP A 10 -21.82 5.94 1.85
CA ASP A 10 -22.80 4.90 1.51
C ASP A 10 -22.50 4.21 0.16
N ASP A 11 -22.01 4.97 -0.81
CA ASP A 11 -21.60 4.46 -2.12
C ASP A 11 -20.47 3.42 -2.01
N LEU A 12 -19.44 3.73 -1.21
CA LEU A 12 -18.33 2.82 -0.98
C LEU A 12 -18.76 1.58 -0.18
N HIS A 13 -19.66 1.75 0.79
CA HIS A 13 -20.23 0.63 1.53
C HIS A 13 -21.03 -0.31 0.61
N ALA A 14 -21.83 0.25 -0.31
CA ALA A 14 -22.57 -0.51 -1.30
C ALA A 14 -21.64 -1.28 -2.26
N ALA A 15 -20.56 -0.63 -2.74
CA ALA A 15 -19.55 -1.27 -3.58
C ALA A 15 -18.85 -2.44 -2.87
N ILE A 16 -18.46 -2.27 -1.60
CA ILE A 16 -17.85 -3.33 -0.80
C ILE A 16 -18.84 -4.49 -0.60
N LYS A 17 -20.11 -4.19 -0.36
CA LYS A 17 -21.15 -5.22 -0.18
C LYS A 17 -21.39 -6.02 -1.46
N ALA A 18 -21.42 -5.35 -2.62
CA ALA A 18 -21.53 -6.02 -3.91
C ALA A 18 -20.33 -6.93 -4.20
N ALA A 19 -19.10 -6.44 -3.95
CA ALA A 19 -17.89 -7.24 -4.08
C ALA A 19 -17.88 -8.44 -3.12
N ALA A 20 -18.34 -8.25 -1.88
CA ALA A 20 -18.43 -9.31 -0.90
C ALA A 20 -19.43 -10.41 -1.30
N ALA A 21 -20.59 -10.02 -1.87
CA ALA A 21 -21.57 -10.96 -2.39
C ALA A 21 -21.02 -11.78 -3.57
N HIS A 22 -20.24 -11.15 -4.45
CA HIS A 22 -19.56 -11.82 -5.56
C HIS A 22 -18.50 -12.82 -5.07
N ASP A 23 -17.72 -12.44 -4.06
CA ASP A 23 -16.64 -13.26 -3.52
C ASP A 23 -17.12 -14.31 -2.49
N GLY A 24 -18.42 -14.36 -2.19
CA GLY A 24 -19.00 -15.28 -1.20
C GLY A 24 -18.56 -14.97 0.24
N ARG A 25 -18.21 -13.72 0.55
CA ARG A 25 -17.71 -13.27 1.86
C ARG A 25 -18.67 -12.28 2.53
N SER A 26 -18.53 -12.13 3.84
CA SER A 26 -19.16 -11.00 4.54
C SER A 26 -18.48 -9.68 4.17
N ALA A 27 -19.21 -8.57 4.14
CA ALA A 27 -18.69 -7.24 3.82
C ALA A 27 -17.48 -6.85 4.69
N HIS A 28 -17.52 -7.18 5.99
CA HIS A 28 -16.40 -6.96 6.90
C HIS A 28 -15.14 -7.77 6.51
N GLY A 29 -15.31 -9.03 6.11
CA GLY A 29 -14.21 -9.87 5.63
C GLY A 29 -13.62 -9.35 4.33
N GLN A 30 -14.46 -8.87 3.41
CA GLN A 30 -14.01 -8.25 2.16
C GLN A 30 -13.21 -6.96 2.42
N MET A 31 -13.65 -6.15 3.38
CA MET A 31 -12.95 -4.93 3.78
C MET A 31 -11.57 -5.22 4.37
N LEU A 32 -11.46 -6.22 5.27
CA LEU A 32 -10.17 -6.65 5.81
C LEU A 32 -9.24 -7.17 4.72
N TRP A 33 -9.79 -7.88 3.73
CA TRP A 33 -9.02 -8.35 2.57
C TRP A 33 -8.45 -7.18 1.76
N TYR A 34 -9.25 -6.14 1.49
CA TYR A 34 -8.77 -4.91 0.83
C TYR A 34 -7.67 -4.21 1.64
N LEU A 35 -7.86 -4.05 2.96
CA LEU A 35 -6.85 -3.43 3.81
C LEU A 35 -5.54 -4.21 3.81
N ARG A 36 -5.61 -5.54 3.92
CA ARG A 36 -4.43 -6.40 3.84
C ARG A 36 -3.74 -6.25 2.50
N ARG A 37 -4.50 -6.27 1.40
CA ARG A 37 -3.95 -6.10 0.05
C ARG A 37 -3.31 -4.73 -0.14
N ALA A 38 -3.90 -3.68 0.42
CA ALA A 38 -3.36 -2.33 0.37
C ALA A 38 -2.03 -2.20 1.15
N VAL A 39 -1.93 -2.81 2.33
CA VAL A 39 -0.69 -2.85 3.13
C VAL A 39 0.40 -3.70 2.45
N GLU A 40 0.03 -4.85 1.89
CA GLU A 40 0.96 -5.70 1.13
C GLU A 40 1.42 -4.99 -0.15
N SER A 41 0.54 -4.21 -0.79
CA SER A 41 0.87 -3.44 -1.99
C SER A 41 1.68 -2.18 -1.69
N SER A 42 1.47 -1.51 -0.57
CA SER A 42 2.27 -0.34 -0.16
C SER A 42 3.67 -0.72 0.31
N GLY A 43 3.89 -1.99 0.66
CA GLY A 43 5.21 -2.58 0.87
C GLY A 43 6.04 -2.74 -0.41
N LYS A 44 5.43 -2.61 -1.60
CA LYS A 44 6.17 -2.39 -2.84
C LYS A 44 6.30 -0.88 -3.04
N PRO A 45 7.49 -0.28 -2.86
CA PRO A 45 7.70 1.05 -3.43
C PRO A 45 7.39 0.91 -4.92
N ASN A 46 6.51 1.77 -5.44
CA ASN A 46 6.41 1.97 -6.88
C ASN A 46 7.82 2.34 -7.37
N HIS A 47 8.59 1.34 -7.82
CA HIS A 47 9.83 1.55 -8.53
C HIS A 47 9.53 1.40 -10.02
N PRO A 48 9.22 2.51 -10.72
CA PRO A 48 9.40 2.54 -12.16
C PRO A 48 10.89 2.77 -12.45
N GLY A 49 11.55 1.81 -13.11
CA GLY A 49 12.86 1.95 -13.77
C GLY A 49 14.05 2.22 -12.84
N GLY A 50 15.00 1.32 -12.69
CA GLY A 50 15.88 0.92 -13.79
C GLY A 50 17.15 1.77 -13.80
N ASP A 51 18.11 1.46 -12.93
CA ASP A 51 19.54 1.55 -13.25
C ASP A 51 20.36 0.63 -12.30
N PRO A 52 21.03 -0.42 -12.80
CA PRO A 52 21.93 -1.23 -12.00
C PRO A 52 23.39 -0.72 -12.07
N ALA A 53 23.75 0.16 -11.14
CA ALA A 53 25.07 0.36 -10.52
C ALA A 53 26.26 0.88 -11.41
N PRO A 54 27.23 1.64 -10.84
CA PRO A 54 28.20 1.05 -9.90
C PRO A 54 28.55 1.91 -8.65
N PRO A 55 29.23 1.33 -7.65
CA PRO A 55 29.60 2.01 -6.42
C PRO A 55 30.83 2.92 -6.58
N VAL A 56 30.71 4.16 -6.06
CA VAL A 56 31.70 5.11 -5.48
C VAL A 56 33.20 5.07 -5.89
N PRO A 57 33.87 6.25 -5.88
CA PRO A 57 34.82 6.44 -4.79
C PRO A 57 34.76 7.82 -4.11
N LEU A 58 34.85 7.74 -2.79
CA LEU A 58 35.07 8.80 -1.80
C LEU A 58 36.51 9.36 -1.91
N ARG A 59 36.69 10.60 -2.38
CA ARG A 59 37.90 11.46 -2.22
C ARG A 59 37.59 12.81 -2.88
N GLU A 60 37.90 13.98 -2.35
CA GLU A 60 38.88 14.39 -1.36
C GLU A 60 38.42 15.76 -0.83
N ASN A 61 38.38 15.93 0.50
CA ASN A 61 38.35 17.26 1.10
C ASN A 61 39.74 17.88 0.92
N GLY A 62 39.83 19.00 0.21
CA GLY A 62 41.05 19.80 0.09
C GLY A 62 40.72 21.29 -0.05
N PRO A 63 41.33 22.19 0.75
CA PRO A 63 40.99 23.62 0.75
C PRO A 63 41.81 24.47 -0.24
N ARG A 64 41.17 25.56 -0.73
CA ARG A 64 41.72 26.87 -1.21
C ARG A 64 42.43 26.88 -2.60
N PRO A 65 42.51 28.03 -3.33
CA PRO A 65 43.09 29.33 -2.93
C PRO A 65 42.08 30.40 -2.51
#